data_AF-A0A1G1JZK9-F1
#
_entry.id   AF-A0A1G1JZK9-F1
#
_cell.length_a   1.000
_cell.length_b   1.000
_cell.length_c   1.000
_cell.angle_alpha   90.00
_cell.angle_beta   90.00
_cell.angle_gamma   90.00
#
_symmetry.space_group_name_H-M   'P 1'
#
loop_
_entity.id
_entity.type
_entity.pdbx_description
1 polymer ?
#
loop_
_entity_poly.entity_id
_entity_poly.type
_entity_poly.pdbx_seq_one_letter_code
_entity_poly.pdbx_strand_id
1 'polypeptide(L)' 'MSTFVCLFNWTDQGIKNVRDTTKRSERFEAAIKKAGGSVKGIYWTLGRYDGLIVFEAPDEA' A
#
# COMPACT_ATOMS: atom_id res chain seq x y z
N MET A 1 -3.21 10.70 14.99
CA MET A 1 -3.14 9.69 13.91
C MET A 1 -3.02 10.47 12.62
N SER A 2 -1.97 10.23 11.87
CA SER A 2 -1.64 11.01 10.67
C SER A 2 -1.95 10.17 9.43
N THR A 3 -2.45 10.83 8.39
CA THR A 3 -2.77 10.18 7.11
C THR A 3 -1.57 10.29 6.19
N PHE A 4 -1.11 9.14 5.72
CA PHE A 4 0.00 9.01 4.79
C PHE A 4 -0.51 8.62 3.41
N VAL A 5 0.13 9.20 2.40
CA VAL A 5 -0.13 8.95 0.98
C VAL A 5 1.18 8.41 0.39
N CYS A 6 1.17 7.14 -0.03
CA CYS A 6 2.34 6.46 -0.57
C CYS A 6 2.10 6.10 -2.03
N LEU A 7 2.98 6.61 -2.91
CA LEU A 7 3.03 6.24 -4.33
C LEU A 7 4.10 5.17 -4.51
N PHE A 8 3.81 4.14 -5.31
CA PHE A 8 4.77 3.07 -5.55
C PHE A 8 4.88 2.67 -7.01
N ASN A 9 6.03 2.12 -7.36
CA ASN A 9 6.26 1.40 -8.60
C ASN A 9 6.56 -0.07 -8.30
N TRP A 10 6.24 -0.94 -9.25
CA TRP A 10 6.61 -2.34 -9.16
C TRP A 10 8.11 -2.51 -9.30
N THR A 11 8.65 -3.45 -8.53
CA THR A 11 9.96 -4.03 -8.85
C THR A 11 9.83 -5.02 -10.01
N ASP A 12 10.94 -5.41 -10.62
CA ASP A 12 10.98 -6.42 -11.69
C ASP A 12 10.31 -7.74 -11.28
N GLN A 13 10.43 -8.14 -10.02
CA GLN A 13 9.74 -9.31 -9.47
C GLN A 13 8.26 -9.04 -9.21
N GLY A 14 7.94 -7.83 -8.73
CA GLY A 14 6.58 -7.40 -8.42
C GLY A 14 5.67 -7.39 -9.65
N ILE A 15 6.19 -6.93 -10.79
CA ILE A 15 5.44 -6.87 -12.05
C ILE A 15 5.24 -8.27 -12.67
N LYS A 16 6.25 -9.16 -12.59
CA LYS A 16 6.12 -10.54 -13.07
C LYS A 16 4.99 -11.30 -12.38
N ASN A 17 4.77 -10.99 -11.10
CA ASN A 17 3.70 -11.58 -10.28
C ASN A 17 2.59 -10.56 -9.98
N VAL A 18 2.24 -9.69 -10.94
CA VAL A 18 1.22 -8.64 -10.72
C VAL A 18 -0.15 -9.20 -10.36
N ARG A 19 -0.48 -10.42 -10.83
CA ARG A 19 -1.75 -11.10 -10.53
C ARG A 19 -1.95 -11.38 -9.04
N ASP A 20 -0.87 -11.50 -8.27
CA ASP A 20 -0.93 -11.71 -6.81
C ASP A 20 -0.98 -10.39 -6.03
N THR A 21 -1.16 -9.24 -6.70
CA THR A 21 -1.13 -7.93 -6.04
C THR A 21 -2.22 -7.77 -4.98
N THR A 22 -3.39 -8.38 -5.12
CA THR A 22 -4.48 -8.30 -4.14
C THR A 22 -4.13 -9.05 -2.85
N LYS A 23 -3.47 -10.20 -2.96
CA LYS A 23 -2.92 -10.91 -1.78
C LYS A 23 -1.82 -10.10 -1.10
N ARG A 24 -1.00 -9.37 -1.87
CA ARG A 24 0.00 -8.45 -1.31
C ARG A 24 -0.65 -7.28 -0.58
N SER A 25 -1.74 -6.71 -1.11
CA SER A 25 -2.47 -5.64 -0.45
C SER A 25 -3.12 -6.11 0.86
N GLU A 26 -3.68 -7.31 0.91
CA GLU A 26 -4.21 -7.90 2.14
C GLU A 26 -3.13 -8.05 3.22
N ARG A 27 -1.94 -8.54 2.85
CA ARG A 27 -0.81 -8.66 3.77
C ARG A 27 -0.34 -7.30 4.27
N PHE A 28 -0.31 -6.30 3.40
CA PHE A 28 0.05 -4.93 3.77
C PHE A 28 -0.97 -4.34 4.75
N GLU A 29 -2.28 -4.51 4.50
CA GLU A 29 -3.33 -4.05 5.40
C GLU A 29 -3.24 -4.72 6.78
N ALA A 30 -3.00 -6.03 6.82
CA ALA A 30 -2.77 -6.75 8.08
C ALA A 30 -1.54 -6.21 8.84
N ALA A 31 -0.46 -5.88 8.12
CA ALA A 31 0.75 -5.31 8.72
C ALA A 31 0.50 -3.90 9.31
N ILE A 32 -0.19 -3.03 8.57
CA ILE A 32 -0.58 -1.70 9.06
C ILE A 32 -1.48 -1.81 10.29
N LYS A 33 -2.47 -2.71 10.27
CA LYS A 33 -3.35 -2.97 11.41
C LYS A 33 -2.57 -3.45 12.63
N LYS A 34 -1.60 -4.35 12.46
CA LYS A 34 -0.73 -4.82 13.54
C LYS A 34 0.13 -3.69 14.12
N ALA A 35 0.49 -2.70 13.31
CA ALA A 35 1.23 -1.51 13.72
C ALA A 35 0.34 -0.42 14.37
N GLY A 36 -0.95 -0.70 14.60
CA GLY A 36 -1.88 0.28 15.20
C GLY A 36 -2.44 1.31 14.21
N GLY A 37 -2.25 1.08 12.90
CA GLY A 37 -2.80 1.90 11.83
C GLY A 37 -4.05 1.32 11.17
N SER A 38 -4.54 2.01 10.14
CA SER A 38 -5.64 1.53 9.29
C SER A 38 -5.42 1.91 7.82
N VAL A 39 -5.71 1.00 6.88
CA VAL A 39 -5.68 1.32 5.45
C VAL A 39 -7.02 1.92 5.05
N LYS A 40 -6.99 3.07 4.37
CA LYS A 40 -8.19 3.74 3.83
C LYS A 40 -8.48 3.33 2.39
N GLY A 41 -7.43 3.06 1.62
CA GLY A 41 -7.57 2.61 0.23
C GLY A 41 -6.25 2.21 -0.40
N ILE A 42 -6.32 1.25 -1.30
CA ILE A 42 -5.22 0.81 -2.16
C ILE A 42 -5.75 0.86 -3.60
N TYR A 43 -5.06 1.61 -4.46
CA TYR A 43 -5.47 1.88 -5.82
C TYR A 43 -4.35 1.52 -6.78
N TRP A 44 -4.68 0.75 -7.82
CA TRP A 44 -3.79 0.52 -8.95
C TRP A 44 -4.04 1.58 -10.00
N THR A 45 -2.96 2.18 -10.49
CA THR A 45 -3.04 3.33 -11.39
C THR A 45 -2.50 2.99 -12.76
N LEU A 46 -3.08 3.60 -13.79
CA LEU A 46 -2.49 3.65 -15.13
C LEU A 46 -1.80 5.02 -15.26
N GLY A 47 -0.47 5.05 -15.25
CA GLY A 47 0.28 6.30 -15.30
C GLY A 47 1.72 6.17 -14.82
N ARG A 48 2.26 7.26 -14.27
CA ARG A 48 3.67 7.34 -13.82
C ARG A 48 3.99 6.38 -12.67
N TYR A 49 3.00 6.10 -11.83
CA TYR A 49 3.11 5.15 -10.71
C TYR A 49 2.22 3.95 -10.97
N ASP A 50 2.61 2.82 -10.40
CA ASP A 50 1.84 1.56 -10.51
C ASP A 50 0.70 1.50 -9.49
N GLY A 51 0.81 2.26 -8.40
CA GLY A 51 -0.31 2.45 -7.49
C GLY A 51 -0.10 3.49 -6.40
N LEU A 52 -1.16 3.64 -5.62
CA LEU A 52 -1.30 4.57 -4.51
C LEU A 52 -1.89 3.84 -3.31
N ILE A 53 -1.36 4.12 -2.12
CA ILE A 53 -1.87 3.63 -0.84
C ILE A 53 -2.17 4.83 0.05
N VAL A 54 -3.37 4.87 0.63
CA VAL A 54 -3.77 5.84 1.65
C VAL A 54 -4.01 5.07 2.95
N PHE A 55 -3.31 5.45 4.01
CA PHE A 55 -3.43 4.79 5.31
C PHE A 55 -3.17 5.77 6.46
N GLU A 56 -3.74 5.46 7.61
CA GLU A 56 -3.46 6.12 8.89
C GLU A 56 -2.47 5.29 9.69
N ALA A 57 -1.54 5.96 10.36
CA ALA A 57 -0.67 5.34 11.34
C ALA A 57 -0.42 6.32 12.51
N PRO A 58 0.04 5.82 13.67
CA PRO A 58 0.60 6.69 14.71
C PRO A 58 1.72 7.54 14.11
N ASP A 59 1.69 8.84 14.38
CA ASP A 59 2.78 9.74 14.01
C ASP A 59 3.89 9.57 15.05
N GLU A 60 5.16 9.45 14.63
CA GLU A 60 6.32 9.41 15.54
C GLU A 60 6.84 10.83 15.91
N ALA A 61 6.05 11.88 15.66
CA ALA A 61 6.36 13.24 16.08
C ALA A 61 6.45 13.40 17.61
#